data_AF-A0A2D0NE49-F1
#
_entry.id   AF-A0A2D0NE49-F1
#
_cell.length_a   1.000
_cell.length_b   1.000
_cell.length_c   1.000
_cell.angle_alpha   90.00
_cell.angle_beta   90.00
_cell.angle_gamma   90.00
#
_symmetry.space_group_name_H-M   'P 1'
#
loop_
_entity.id
_entity.type
_entity.pdbx_description
1 polymer ?
#
loop_
_entity_poly.entity_id
_entity_poly.type
_entity_poly.pdbx_seq_one_letter_code
_entity_poly.pdbx_strand_id
1 'polypeptide(L)'
;MTPEEFVKCFYLERQSLIDLYFAPGGNTQVASLIRNMQLDEVGTERLRELLLTVLDDAFYTVLLGLDGEAQIGNRQEAYTLLDEEQRELTGGEIEGFAWEYFHGFKYEADQNRSDFIAELRYRTTEEGGRQRPVRSGYRPHIRFPVDDMLTSGQQTFINRTVVYPGDRVYAEIEILAKDYFAGKLREGMRFEFSEGSRLMGTGKILRMVNLKLMAGG
;
A
#
# COMPACT_ATOMS: atom_id res chain seq x y z
N MET A 1 3.40 25.50 2.46
CA MET A 1 3.77 24.10 2.21
C MET A 1 4.78 23.71 3.27
N THR A 2 4.49 22.69 4.06
CA THR A 2 5.45 22.07 4.99
C THR A 2 6.30 21.01 4.27
N PRO A 3 7.44 20.55 4.85
CA PRO A 3 8.18 19.41 4.31
C PRO A 3 7.32 18.15 4.15
N GLU A 4 6.44 17.86 5.11
CA GLU A 4 5.49 16.74 5.03
C GLU A 4 4.52 16.90 3.84
N GLU A 5 3.92 18.09 3.67
CA GLU A 5 3.03 18.39 2.54
C GLU A 5 3.77 18.25 1.19
N PHE A 6 5.03 18.69 1.14
CA PHE A 6 5.89 18.55 -0.03
C PHE A 6 6.14 17.08 -0.37
N VAL A 7 6.52 16.25 0.60
CA VAL A 7 6.69 14.80 0.40
C VAL A 7 5.38 14.13 -0.02
N LYS A 8 4.26 14.51 0.59
CA LYS A 8 2.93 14.01 0.20
C LYS A 8 2.63 14.30 -1.27
N CYS A 9 3.05 15.44 -1.80
CA CYS A 9 2.90 15.75 -3.23
C CYS A 9 3.62 14.73 -4.12
N PHE A 10 4.80 14.24 -3.75
CA PHE A 10 5.49 13.17 -4.50
C PHE A 10 4.71 11.86 -4.47
N TYR A 11 4.17 11.48 -3.31
CA TYR A 11 3.33 10.29 -3.20
C TYR A 11 2.05 10.40 -4.06
N LEU A 12 1.42 11.58 -4.08
CA LEU A 12 0.25 11.84 -4.91
C LEU A 12 0.58 11.84 -6.41
N GLU A 13 1.70 12.44 -6.80
CA GLU A 13 2.17 12.45 -8.18
C GLU A 13 2.49 11.04 -8.67
N ARG A 14 3.09 10.20 -7.83
CA ARG A 14 3.25 8.76 -8.09
C ARG A 14 1.92 8.08 -8.39
N GLN A 15 0.83 8.43 -7.71
CA GLN A 15 -0.48 7.85 -8.01
C GLN A 15 -1.01 8.35 -9.35
N SER A 16 -0.95 9.66 -9.54
CA SER A 16 -1.39 10.34 -10.76
C SER A 16 -0.73 9.78 -12.02
N LEU A 17 0.59 9.56 -12.00
CA LEU A 17 1.33 9.00 -13.12
C LEU A 17 0.88 7.59 -13.48
N ILE A 18 0.68 6.73 -12.48
CA ILE A 18 0.20 5.36 -12.71
C ILE A 18 -1.21 5.36 -13.29
N ASP A 19 -2.12 6.17 -12.74
CA ASP A 19 -3.46 6.30 -13.28
C ASP A 19 -3.43 6.81 -14.72
N LEU A 20 -2.57 7.78 -15.03
CA LEU A 20 -2.37 8.30 -16.37
C LEU A 20 -1.81 7.27 -17.35
N TYR A 21 -0.89 6.40 -16.91
CA TYR A 21 -0.30 5.35 -17.75
C TYR A 21 -1.28 4.24 -18.12
N PHE A 22 -2.21 3.93 -17.21
CA PHE A 22 -3.21 2.88 -17.41
C PHE A 22 -4.61 3.41 -17.75
N ALA A 23 -4.77 4.74 -17.90
CA ALA A 23 -6.04 5.34 -18.24
C ALA A 23 -6.57 4.86 -19.61
N PRO A 24 -7.86 4.48 -19.71
CA PRO A 24 -8.50 4.20 -20.99
C PRO A 24 -8.38 5.41 -21.91
N GLY A 25 -7.73 5.25 -23.07
CA GLY A 25 -7.52 6.36 -24.01
C GLY A 25 -6.43 7.37 -23.60
N GLY A 26 -5.55 7.02 -22.66
CA GLY A 26 -4.42 7.87 -22.27
C GLY A 26 -3.48 8.18 -23.45
N ASN A 27 -3.10 9.46 -23.60
CA ASN A 27 -2.30 9.96 -24.71
C ASN A 27 -0.79 10.01 -24.43
N THR A 28 -0.34 9.51 -23.27
CA THR A 28 1.09 9.46 -22.97
C THR A 28 1.80 8.42 -23.84
N GLN A 29 3.10 8.64 -24.05
CA GLN A 29 3.95 7.67 -24.74
C GLN A 29 3.97 6.33 -23.98
N VAL A 30 4.02 6.36 -22.64
CA VAL A 30 3.98 5.16 -21.79
C VAL A 30 2.67 4.39 -21.98
N ALA A 31 1.52 5.06 -21.96
CA ALA A 31 0.23 4.40 -22.20
C ALA A 31 0.17 3.74 -23.59
N SER A 32 0.80 4.37 -24.60
CA SER A 32 0.89 3.80 -25.95
C SER A 32 1.78 2.56 -25.99
N LEU A 33 2.93 2.58 -25.29
CA LEU A 33 3.81 1.41 -25.17
C LEU A 33 3.10 0.25 -24.46
N ILE A 34 2.41 0.50 -23.34
CA ILE A 34 1.64 -0.50 -22.60
C ILE A 34 0.59 -1.15 -23.52
N ARG A 35 -0.19 -0.36 -24.27
CA ARG A 35 -1.19 -0.89 -25.21
C ARG A 35 -0.57 -1.76 -26.30
N ASN A 36 0.60 -1.37 -26.81
CA ASN A 36 1.29 -2.13 -27.87
C ASN A 36 1.81 -3.49 -27.39
N MET A 37 1.95 -3.70 -26.08
CA MET A 37 2.35 -5.00 -25.52
C MET A 37 1.22 -6.04 -25.56
N GLN A 38 -0.04 -5.63 -25.73
CA GLN A 38 -1.21 -6.52 -25.82
C GLN A 38 -1.31 -7.53 -24.66
N LEU A 39 -0.99 -7.07 -23.45
CA LEU A 39 -1.02 -7.91 -22.25
C LEU A 39 -2.45 -8.34 -21.90
N ASP A 40 -2.58 -9.54 -21.35
CA ASP A 40 -3.81 -9.95 -20.69
C ASP A 40 -4.00 -9.19 -19.35
N GLU A 41 -5.11 -9.45 -18.65
CA GLU A 41 -5.42 -8.76 -17.39
C GLU A 41 -4.32 -8.99 -16.33
N VAL A 42 -3.80 -10.23 -16.26
CA VAL A 42 -2.73 -10.60 -15.34
C VAL A 42 -1.46 -9.82 -15.66
N GLY A 43 -1.00 -9.88 -16.91
CA GLY A 43 0.19 -9.18 -17.38
C GLY A 43 0.10 -7.67 -17.19
N THR A 44 -1.09 -7.09 -17.42
CA THR A 44 -1.35 -5.66 -17.21
C THR A 44 -1.17 -5.29 -15.74
N GLU A 45 -1.71 -6.08 -14.81
CA GLU A 45 -1.54 -5.82 -13.37
C GLU A 45 -0.09 -6.05 -12.90
N ARG A 46 0.63 -7.02 -13.47
CA ARG A 46 2.07 -7.20 -13.20
C ARG A 46 2.90 -6.02 -13.67
N LEU A 47 2.57 -5.47 -14.84
CA LEU A 47 3.24 -4.28 -15.36
C LEU A 47 2.92 -3.06 -14.51
N ARG A 48 1.67 -2.91 -14.04
CA ARG A 48 1.27 -1.86 -13.11
C ARG A 48 2.10 -1.92 -11.83
N GLU A 49 2.20 -3.11 -11.22
CA GLU A 49 3.01 -3.36 -10.03
C GLU A 49 4.48 -2.99 -10.26
N LEU A 50 5.07 -3.41 -11.39
CA LEU A 50 6.44 -3.06 -11.75
C LEU A 50 6.65 -1.54 -11.86
N LEU A 51 5.78 -0.84 -12.60
CA LEU A 51 5.90 0.60 -12.78
C LEU A 51 5.69 1.37 -11.47
N LEU A 52 4.78 0.91 -10.61
CA LEU A 52 4.61 1.45 -9.26
C LEU A 52 5.90 1.34 -8.46
N THR A 53 6.51 0.15 -8.40
CA THR A 53 7.76 -0.06 -7.67
C THR A 53 8.89 0.83 -8.20
N VAL A 54 9.02 0.96 -9.52
CA VAL A 54 10.03 1.85 -10.11
C VAL A 54 9.80 3.31 -9.73
N LEU A 55 8.54 3.78 -9.69
CA LEU A 55 8.22 5.15 -9.28
C LEU A 55 8.43 5.35 -7.78
N ASP A 56 8.08 4.37 -6.94
CA ASP A 56 8.37 4.39 -5.51
C ASP A 56 9.88 4.54 -5.28
N ASP A 57 10.70 3.69 -5.92
CA ASP A 57 12.17 3.76 -5.81
C ASP A 57 12.71 5.11 -6.32
N ALA A 58 12.22 5.60 -7.46
CA ALA A 58 12.70 6.85 -8.05
C ALA A 58 12.35 8.07 -7.19
N PHE A 59 11.09 8.22 -6.77
CA PHE A 59 10.67 9.36 -5.97
C PHE A 59 11.26 9.31 -4.56
N TYR A 60 11.30 8.14 -3.92
CA TYR A 60 11.94 7.97 -2.63
C TYR A 60 13.43 8.34 -2.69
N THR A 61 14.16 7.84 -3.69
CA THR A 61 15.59 8.17 -3.87
C THR A 61 15.82 9.65 -4.12
N VAL A 62 14.96 10.31 -4.92
CA VAL A 62 15.04 11.75 -5.15
C VAL A 62 14.82 12.52 -3.84
N LEU A 63 13.80 12.16 -3.05
CA LEU A 63 13.52 12.81 -1.77
C LEU A 63 14.70 12.67 -0.80
N LEU A 64 15.27 11.46 -0.64
CA LEU A 64 16.48 11.25 0.17
C LEU A 64 17.68 12.02 -0.38
N GLY A 65 17.79 12.10 -1.71
CA GLY A 65 18.87 12.85 -2.36
C GLY A 65 18.78 14.36 -2.10
N LEU A 66 17.56 14.91 -1.99
CA LEU A 66 17.36 16.32 -1.65
C LEU A 66 17.79 16.64 -0.21
N ASP A 67 17.62 15.69 0.72
CA ASP A 67 18.05 15.82 2.12
C ASP A 67 19.54 15.49 2.32
N GLY A 68 20.24 15.04 1.26
CA GLY A 68 21.65 14.65 1.31
C GLY A 68 21.92 13.22 1.80
N GLU A 69 20.87 12.43 2.01
CA GLU A 69 20.94 11.03 2.48
C GLU A 69 21.13 10.02 1.34
N ALA A 70 20.96 10.44 0.09
CA ALA A 70 21.27 9.66 -1.10
C ALA A 70 22.04 10.47 -2.16
N GLN A 71 22.63 9.77 -3.12
CA GLN A 71 23.28 10.41 -4.27
C GLN A 71 22.25 10.80 -5.33
N ILE A 72 22.34 12.03 -5.83
CA ILE A 72 21.72 12.43 -7.10
C ILE A 72 22.80 12.35 -8.18
N GLY A 73 22.69 11.32 -9.03
CA GLY A 73 23.76 10.99 -9.98
C GLY A 73 25.01 10.50 -9.24
N ASN A 74 26.07 11.29 -9.25
CA ASN A 74 27.36 10.97 -8.61
C ASN A 74 27.74 11.93 -7.47
N ARG A 75 26.79 12.75 -7.00
CA ARG A 75 27.02 13.73 -5.92
C ARG A 75 26.07 13.45 -4.77
N GLN A 76 26.61 13.45 -3.56
CA GLN A 76 25.84 13.41 -2.32
C GLN A 76 26.01 14.76 -1.63
N GLU A 77 24.97 15.57 -1.68
CA GLU A 77 24.95 16.94 -1.15
C GLU A 77 23.55 17.20 -0.60
N ALA A 78 23.44 17.94 0.50
CA ALA A 78 22.15 18.43 0.97
C ALA A 78 21.74 19.65 0.15
N TYR A 79 20.49 19.69 -0.30
CA TYR A 79 19.93 20.81 -1.05
C TYR A 79 18.99 21.61 -0.16
N THR A 80 18.98 22.93 -0.33
CA THR A 80 17.97 23.82 0.29
C THR A 80 16.97 24.23 -0.78
N LEU A 81 15.75 23.71 -0.70
CA LEU A 81 14.63 24.09 -1.55
C LEU A 81 13.73 25.05 -0.79
N LEU A 82 13.38 26.16 -1.44
CA LEU A 82 12.43 27.14 -0.93
C LEU A 82 11.19 27.12 -1.81
N ASP A 83 10.01 27.23 -1.19
CA ASP A 83 8.78 27.49 -1.93
C ASP A 83 8.65 28.98 -2.36
N GLU A 84 7.55 29.31 -3.04
CA GLU A 84 7.28 30.69 -3.49
C GLU A 84 7.20 31.71 -2.34
N GLU A 85 6.88 31.26 -1.12
CA GLU A 85 6.81 32.09 0.09
C GLU A 85 8.15 32.12 0.87
N GLN A 86 9.24 31.60 0.27
CA GLN A 86 10.57 31.49 0.88
C GLN A 86 10.63 30.57 2.11
N ARG A 87 9.69 29.62 2.24
CA ARG A 87 9.75 28.59 3.27
C ARG A 87 10.63 27.44 2.82
N GLU A 88 11.50 27.00 3.70
CA GLU A 88 12.36 25.84 3.47
C GLU A 88 11.55 24.54 3.47
N LEU A 89 11.69 23.77 2.39
CA LEU A 89 11.04 22.48 2.18
C LEU A 89 11.95 21.30 2.53
N THR A 90 13.27 21.51 2.48
CA THR A 90 14.31 20.53 2.78
C THR A 90 15.04 20.98 4.05
N GLY A 91 14.57 20.51 5.21
CA GLY A 91 15.01 20.98 6.53
C GLY A 91 15.35 19.87 7.52
N GLY A 92 15.72 18.68 7.04
CA GLY A 92 16.14 17.55 7.89
C GLY A 92 15.03 16.63 8.39
N GLU A 93 13.89 16.56 7.69
CA GLU A 93 12.79 15.64 8.01
C GLU A 93 12.22 14.94 6.77
N ILE A 94 12.78 15.18 5.58
CA ILE A 94 12.22 14.62 4.33
C ILE A 94 12.34 13.11 4.34
N GLU A 95 13.48 12.56 4.76
CA GLU A 95 13.67 11.11 4.82
C GLU A 95 12.56 10.43 5.63
N GLY A 96 12.26 10.97 6.82
CA GLY A 96 11.23 10.45 7.71
C GLY A 96 9.85 10.45 7.06
N PHE A 97 9.42 11.60 6.54
CA PHE A 97 8.14 11.70 5.84
C PHE A 97 8.10 10.82 4.58
N ALA A 98 9.20 10.73 3.84
CA ALA A 98 9.30 9.89 2.64
C ALA A 98 9.08 8.42 3.01
N TRP A 99 9.71 7.95 4.08
CA TRP A 99 9.50 6.61 4.58
C TRP A 99 8.04 6.39 5.00
N GLU A 100 7.46 7.31 5.76
CA GLU A 100 6.08 7.20 6.23
C GLU A 100 5.07 7.08 5.07
N TYR A 101 5.25 7.84 3.99
CA TYR A 101 4.36 7.79 2.83
C TYR A 101 4.63 6.59 1.91
N PHE A 102 5.87 6.32 1.52
CA PHE A 102 6.20 5.30 0.53
C PHE A 102 6.30 3.88 1.12
N HIS A 103 6.54 3.75 2.43
CA HIS A 103 6.73 2.45 3.09
C HIS A 103 5.86 2.27 4.34
N GLY A 104 5.51 3.36 5.03
CA GLY A 104 4.75 3.35 6.27
C GLY A 104 3.22 3.38 6.08
N PHE A 105 2.72 3.45 4.85
CA PHE A 105 1.28 3.52 4.54
C PHE A 105 0.56 4.70 5.20
N LYS A 106 1.25 5.83 5.37
CA LYS A 106 0.70 7.02 6.01
C LYS A 106 -0.49 7.58 5.27
N TYR A 107 -0.43 7.63 3.94
CA TYR A 107 -1.53 8.15 3.15
C TYR A 107 -2.84 7.38 3.43
N GLU A 108 -2.79 6.05 3.40
CA GLU A 108 -3.93 5.18 3.63
C GLU A 108 -4.44 5.31 5.07
N ALA A 109 -3.54 5.30 6.05
CA ALA A 109 -3.90 5.45 7.46
C ALA A 109 -4.57 6.80 7.75
N ASP A 110 -4.05 7.89 7.17
CA ASP A 110 -4.58 9.24 7.35
C ASP A 110 -5.97 9.41 6.72
N GLN A 111 -6.38 8.55 5.78
CA GLN A 111 -7.76 8.54 5.26
C GLN A 111 -8.76 8.03 6.30
N ASN A 112 -8.32 7.28 7.31
CA ASN A 112 -9.14 6.73 8.39
C ASN A 112 -10.39 5.96 7.89
N ARG A 113 -10.21 5.14 6.84
CA ARG A 113 -11.29 4.35 6.20
C ARG A 113 -11.32 2.89 6.63
N SER A 114 -10.33 2.46 7.39
CA SER A 114 -10.09 1.06 7.73
C SER A 114 -9.71 0.90 9.20
N ASP A 115 -9.71 -0.34 9.68
CA ASP A 115 -9.33 -0.66 11.04
C ASP A 115 -7.82 -0.85 11.18
N PHE A 116 -7.19 -1.45 10.16
CA PHE A 116 -5.75 -1.62 10.08
C PHE A 116 -5.31 -1.93 8.65
N ILE A 117 -4.02 -1.75 8.39
CA ILE A 117 -3.35 -2.11 7.14
C ILE A 117 -2.59 -3.40 7.36
N ALA A 118 -2.68 -4.34 6.42
CA ALA A 118 -2.05 -5.63 6.51
C ALA A 118 -1.35 -6.04 5.22
N GLU A 119 -0.24 -6.76 5.37
CA GLU A 119 0.26 -7.64 4.32
C GLU A 119 -0.61 -8.89 4.27
N LEU A 120 -1.10 -9.26 3.10
CA LEU A 120 -1.83 -10.49 2.83
C LEU A 120 -1.01 -11.39 1.90
N ARG A 121 -1.06 -12.69 2.14
CA ARG A 121 -0.51 -13.74 1.26
C ARG A 121 -1.63 -14.69 0.91
N TYR A 122 -2.00 -14.72 -0.36
CA TYR A 122 -3.01 -15.63 -0.88
C TYR A 122 -2.37 -16.96 -1.23
N ARG A 123 -3.08 -18.05 -0.94
CA ARG A 123 -2.66 -19.38 -1.36
C ARG A 123 -2.74 -19.53 -2.87
N THR A 124 -1.85 -20.32 -3.44
CA THR A 124 -1.94 -20.68 -4.87
C THR A 124 -3.12 -21.63 -5.10
N THR A 125 -3.48 -21.87 -6.36
CA THR A 125 -4.52 -22.85 -6.72
C THR A 125 -4.13 -24.26 -6.25
N GLU A 126 -2.86 -24.63 -6.39
CA GLU A 126 -2.29 -25.94 -6.03
C GLU A 126 -2.30 -26.16 -4.52
N GLU A 127 -2.10 -25.09 -3.74
CA GLU A 127 -2.26 -25.11 -2.28
C GLU A 127 -3.73 -25.16 -1.85
N GLY A 128 -4.68 -25.17 -2.79
CA GLY A 128 -6.10 -25.16 -2.50
C GLY A 128 -6.64 -23.76 -2.22
N GLY A 129 -6.00 -22.70 -2.71
CA GLY A 129 -6.55 -21.35 -2.83
C GLY A 129 -7.55 -21.21 -3.99
N ARG A 130 -8.04 -19.99 -4.25
CA ARG A 130 -9.05 -19.77 -5.30
C ARG A 130 -8.51 -20.12 -6.69
N GLN A 131 -9.40 -20.49 -7.61
CA GLN A 131 -9.06 -20.57 -9.04
C GLN A 131 -9.22 -19.24 -9.77
N ARG A 132 -10.03 -18.33 -9.22
CA ARG A 132 -10.34 -17.02 -9.80
C ARG A 132 -9.81 -15.92 -8.87
N PRO A 133 -9.41 -14.76 -9.44
CA PRO A 133 -8.94 -13.64 -8.66
C PRO A 133 -10.04 -13.08 -7.74
N VAL A 134 -9.62 -12.25 -6.79
CA VAL A 134 -10.49 -11.44 -5.92
C VAL A 134 -10.29 -9.96 -6.24
N ARG A 135 -11.32 -9.15 -5.97
CA ARG A 135 -11.29 -7.70 -6.13
C ARG A 135 -11.50 -7.01 -4.79
N SER A 136 -11.11 -5.74 -4.70
CA SER A 136 -11.40 -4.91 -3.51
C SER A 136 -12.89 -4.98 -3.15
N GLY A 137 -13.20 -5.05 -1.86
CA GLY A 137 -14.54 -5.35 -1.33
C GLY A 137 -14.75 -6.82 -0.97
N TYR A 138 -13.78 -7.69 -1.25
CA TYR A 138 -13.81 -9.09 -0.82
C TYR A 138 -13.84 -9.21 0.72
N ARG A 139 -14.75 -10.01 1.26
CA ARG A 139 -15.10 -10.09 2.71
C ARG A 139 -14.99 -11.52 3.28
N PRO A 140 -13.78 -12.13 3.33
CA PRO A 140 -13.59 -13.42 3.96
C PRO A 140 -13.84 -13.39 5.47
N HIS A 141 -13.95 -14.58 6.07
CA HIS A 141 -13.85 -14.71 7.53
C HIS A 141 -12.38 -14.59 7.94
N ILE A 142 -12.08 -13.71 8.87
CA ILE A 142 -10.78 -13.55 9.51
C ILE A 142 -10.82 -14.26 10.87
N ARG A 143 -9.74 -15.01 11.15
CA ARG A 143 -9.45 -15.58 12.46
C ARG A 143 -8.15 -14.99 12.99
N PHE A 144 -8.23 -14.33 14.14
CA PHE A 144 -7.06 -13.89 14.89
C PHE A 144 -6.63 -14.98 15.87
N PRO A 145 -5.36 -15.07 16.27
CA PRO A 145 -4.85 -16.09 17.18
C PRO A 145 -5.22 -15.85 18.65
N VAL A 146 -6.15 -14.94 18.93
CA VAL A 146 -6.57 -14.57 20.29
C VAL A 146 -7.63 -15.51 20.84
N ASP A 147 -8.53 -16.01 19.99
CA ASP A 147 -9.60 -16.95 20.29
C ASP A 147 -10.18 -17.53 18.98
N ASP A 148 -11.21 -18.39 19.08
CA ASP A 148 -11.83 -19.04 17.92
C ASP A 148 -12.87 -18.17 17.18
N MET A 149 -13.07 -16.91 17.59
CA MET A 149 -14.05 -16.02 16.98
C MET A 149 -13.68 -15.71 15.52
N LEU A 150 -14.65 -15.86 14.62
CA LEU A 150 -14.55 -15.43 13.23
C LEU A 150 -15.24 -14.07 13.07
N THR A 151 -14.59 -13.15 12.35
CA THR A 151 -15.20 -11.88 11.92
C THR A 151 -15.13 -11.75 10.41
N SER A 152 -16.14 -11.15 9.77
CA SER A 152 -15.98 -10.70 8.39
C SER A 152 -14.92 -9.60 8.35
N GLY A 153 -14.01 -9.66 7.38
CA GLY A 153 -12.99 -8.63 7.14
C GLY A 153 -13.00 -8.19 5.69
N GLN A 154 -13.47 -6.98 5.40
CA GLN A 154 -13.38 -6.40 4.05
C GLN A 154 -11.94 -6.07 3.72
N GLN A 155 -11.52 -6.42 2.50
CA GLN A 155 -10.19 -6.14 1.99
C GLN A 155 -10.27 -5.10 0.87
N THR A 156 -9.58 -3.99 1.03
CA THR A 156 -9.37 -2.97 -0.01
C THR A 156 -7.89 -2.96 -0.36
N PHE A 157 -7.56 -3.41 -1.57
CA PHE A 157 -6.16 -3.57 -2.00
C PHE A 157 -5.51 -2.23 -2.29
N ILE A 158 -4.28 -2.06 -1.82
CA ILE A 158 -3.48 -0.86 -2.01
C ILE A 158 -2.72 -1.00 -3.34
N ASN A 159 -2.76 0.08 -4.15
CA ASN A 159 -2.09 0.20 -5.45
C ASN A 159 -2.50 -0.83 -6.54
N ARG A 160 -3.53 -1.65 -6.31
CA ARG A 160 -4.13 -2.53 -7.32
C ARG A 160 -5.61 -2.79 -7.01
N THR A 161 -6.36 -3.32 -7.96
CA THR A 161 -7.79 -3.64 -7.76
C THR A 161 -8.10 -5.12 -7.82
N VAL A 162 -7.17 -5.93 -8.34
CA VAL A 162 -7.31 -7.37 -8.54
C VAL A 162 -6.14 -8.09 -7.89
N VAL A 163 -6.42 -9.23 -7.25
CA VAL A 163 -5.42 -10.08 -6.62
C VAL A 163 -5.61 -11.51 -7.07
N TYR A 164 -4.52 -12.11 -7.54
CA TYR A 164 -4.50 -13.46 -8.09
C TYR A 164 -4.03 -14.47 -7.03
N PRO A 165 -4.40 -15.75 -7.17
CA PRO A 165 -3.89 -16.81 -6.30
C PRO A 165 -2.35 -16.80 -6.24
N GLY A 166 -1.78 -16.94 -5.04
CA GLY A 166 -0.34 -16.88 -4.81
C GLY A 166 0.23 -15.48 -4.57
N ASP A 167 -0.57 -14.42 -4.78
CA ASP A 167 -0.07 -13.04 -4.60
C ASP A 167 0.22 -12.69 -3.15
N ARG A 168 1.23 -11.83 -2.98
CA ARG A 168 1.47 -11.04 -1.78
C ARG A 168 1.05 -9.60 -2.06
N VAL A 169 0.19 -9.04 -1.22
CA VAL A 169 -0.36 -7.68 -1.41
C VAL A 169 -0.47 -6.94 -0.09
N TYR A 170 -0.60 -5.62 -0.16
CA TYR A 170 -0.99 -4.79 0.97
C TYR A 170 -2.46 -4.40 0.83
N ALA A 171 -3.18 -4.39 1.95
CA ALA A 171 -4.60 -4.07 1.96
C ALA A 171 -5.00 -3.32 3.24
N GLU A 172 -5.91 -2.38 3.07
CA GLU A 172 -6.72 -1.85 4.15
C GLU A 172 -7.79 -2.89 4.53
N ILE A 173 -7.95 -3.14 5.83
CA ILE A 173 -8.87 -4.14 6.36
C ILE A 173 -9.91 -3.46 7.26
N GLU A 174 -11.19 -3.75 7.02
CA GLU A 174 -12.29 -3.38 7.91
C GLU A 174 -12.94 -4.64 8.48
N ILE A 175 -12.94 -4.82 9.80
CA ILE A 175 -13.57 -5.95 10.48
C ILE A 175 -14.98 -5.59 10.96
N LEU A 176 -15.89 -6.57 10.93
CA LEU A 176 -17.26 -6.38 11.42
C LEU A 176 -17.32 -6.33 12.96
N ALA A 177 -16.64 -7.25 13.65
CA ALA A 177 -16.75 -7.42 15.10
C ALA A 177 -15.83 -6.49 15.90
N LYS A 178 -15.85 -5.18 15.63
CA LYS A 178 -14.93 -4.18 16.22
C LYS A 178 -14.95 -4.19 17.75
N ASP A 179 -16.14 -4.21 18.35
CA ASP A 179 -16.29 -4.19 19.82
C ASP A 179 -15.74 -5.45 20.49
N TYR A 180 -15.84 -6.61 19.82
CA TYR A 180 -15.30 -7.86 20.34
C TYR A 180 -13.77 -7.87 20.37
N PHE A 181 -13.15 -7.23 19.37
CA PHE A 181 -11.69 -7.15 19.22
C PHE A 181 -11.09 -5.87 19.81
N ALA A 182 -11.88 -5.06 20.50
CA ALA A 182 -11.40 -3.88 21.20
C ALA A 182 -10.29 -4.25 22.20
N GLY A 183 -9.14 -3.59 22.10
CA GLY A 183 -7.99 -3.86 22.97
C GLY A 183 -7.30 -5.21 22.74
N LYS A 184 -7.51 -5.89 21.61
CA LYS A 184 -6.95 -7.24 21.37
C LYS A 184 -5.94 -7.33 20.23
N LEU A 185 -5.91 -6.36 19.32
CA LEU A 185 -5.08 -6.41 18.12
C LEU A 185 -3.81 -5.59 18.30
N ARG A 186 -2.74 -5.94 17.57
CA ARG A 186 -1.49 -5.18 17.57
C ARG A 186 -0.75 -5.34 16.27
N GLU A 187 0.09 -4.37 15.94
CA GLU A 187 1.01 -4.47 14.81
C GLU A 187 1.91 -5.70 14.95
N GLY A 188 2.20 -6.34 13.83
CA GLY A 188 2.90 -7.62 13.78
C GLY A 188 2.05 -8.86 14.05
N MET A 189 0.82 -8.71 14.56
CA MET A 189 -0.09 -9.85 14.76
C MET A 189 -0.42 -10.50 13.41
N ARG A 190 -0.31 -11.83 13.35
CA ARG A 190 -0.70 -12.63 12.18
C ARG A 190 -2.16 -13.07 12.32
N PHE A 191 -2.84 -13.26 11.20
CA PHE A 191 -4.20 -13.78 11.15
C PHE A 191 -4.39 -14.67 9.93
N GLU A 192 -5.45 -15.46 9.92
CA GLU A 192 -5.86 -16.28 8.78
C GLU A 192 -7.15 -15.73 8.20
N PHE A 193 -7.35 -15.91 6.89
CA PHE A 193 -8.63 -15.61 6.27
C PHE A 193 -9.14 -16.76 5.39
N SER A 194 -10.42 -17.07 5.47
CA SER A 194 -11.05 -18.26 4.86
C SER A 194 -12.40 -17.97 4.22
N GLU A 195 -12.78 -18.85 3.29
CA GLU A 195 -14.14 -19.00 2.76
C GLU A 195 -14.74 -20.29 3.31
N GLY A 196 -15.64 -20.16 4.30
CA GLY A 196 -16.09 -21.32 5.06
C GLY A 196 -14.91 -22.04 5.74
N SER A 197 -14.76 -23.34 5.48
CA SER A 197 -13.66 -24.16 5.99
C SER A 197 -12.36 -24.04 5.18
N ARG A 198 -12.39 -23.34 4.04
CA ARG A 198 -11.27 -23.30 3.11
C ARG A 198 -10.36 -22.10 3.39
N LEU A 199 -9.15 -22.36 3.88
CA LEU A 199 -8.14 -21.32 4.11
C LEU A 199 -7.72 -20.67 2.78
N MET A 200 -7.91 -19.36 2.66
CA MET A 200 -7.59 -18.57 1.47
C MET A 200 -6.21 -17.90 1.56
N GLY A 201 -5.72 -17.67 2.77
CA GLY A 201 -4.43 -17.05 2.97
C GLY A 201 -4.19 -16.61 4.41
N THR A 202 -3.08 -15.92 4.59
CA THR A 202 -2.64 -15.39 5.88
C THR A 202 -2.39 -13.90 5.76
N GLY A 203 -2.64 -13.16 6.84
CA GLY A 203 -2.29 -11.75 6.95
C GLY A 203 -1.33 -11.47 8.10
N LYS A 204 -0.65 -10.34 8.03
CA LYS A 204 0.13 -9.73 9.13
C LYS A 204 -0.27 -8.27 9.22
N ILE A 205 -0.76 -7.83 10.39
CA ILE A 205 -1.04 -6.42 10.65
C ILE A 205 0.28 -5.65 10.58
N LEU A 206 0.33 -4.62 9.74
CA LEU A 206 1.48 -3.75 9.58
C LEU A 206 1.30 -2.44 10.32
N ARG A 207 0.10 -1.85 10.21
CA ARG A 207 -0.21 -0.56 10.82
C ARG A 207 -1.63 -0.54 11.35
N MET A 208 -1.80 -0.10 12.59
CA MET A 208 -3.14 0.10 13.17
C MET A 208 -3.70 1.47 12.78
N VAL A 209 -4.99 1.53 12.48
CA VAL A 209 -5.71 2.78 12.13
C VAL A 209 -6.79 3.06 13.18
N ASN A 210 -7.62 2.06 13.48
CA ASN A 210 -8.61 2.15 14.55
C ASN A 210 -7.97 1.83 15.92
N LEU A 211 -7.62 2.88 16.65
CA LEU A 211 -6.97 2.79 17.97
C LEU A 211 -7.81 2.03 19.02
N LYS A 212 -9.12 1.91 18.86
CA LYS A 212 -9.97 1.13 19.80
C LYS A 212 -9.61 -0.35 19.80
N LEU A 213 -9.10 -0.86 18.67
CA LEU A 213 -8.72 -2.25 18.52
C LEU A 213 -7.34 -2.55 19.07
N MET A 214 -6.50 -1.51 19.26
CA MET A 214 -5.14 -1.70 19.75
C MET A 214 -5.15 -2.19 21.19
N ALA A 215 -4.49 -3.31 21.43
CA ALA A 215 -4.15 -3.74 22.77
C ALA A 215 -3.33 -2.64 23.46
N GLY A 216 -3.74 -2.27 24.67
CA GLY A 216 -2.95 -1.38 25.51
C GLY A 216 -1.55 -1.94 25.70
N GLY A 217 -0.54 -1.08 25.53
CA GLY A 217 0.85 -1.38 25.86
C GLY A 217 1.06 -1.58 27.35
#